data_AF-A0A9D6CF81-F1
#
_entry.id   AF-A0A9D6CF81-F1
#
_cell.length_a   1.000
_cell.length_b   1.000
_cell.length_c   1.000
_cell.angle_alpha   90.00
_cell.angle_beta   90.00
_cell.angle_gamma   90.00
#
_symmetry.space_group_name_H-M   'P 1'
#
loop_
_entity.id
_entity.type
_entity.pdbx_description
1 polymer ?
#
loop_
_entity_poly.entity_id
_entity_poly.type
_entity_poly.pdbx_seq_one_letter_code
_entity_poly.pdbx_strand_id
1 'polypeptide(L)'
;MRQLCHLFLLPLFLSLHSEAHASQKCAATVSELGAMFGDQTFPLKWEETTMDDGKPLMMSITEVNGSLILEFTKTGEGLWMESPGVICNTGTDLEARFTGEQIRLGPAAGWVLRSVSRNGVKFTLTRLGSDRLRVATSSWSGIFAPTAR
;
A
#
# COMPACT_ATOMS: atom_id res chain seq x y z
N MET A 1 22.14 45.52 -52.00
CA MET A 1 21.82 44.08 -51.86
C MET A 1 20.94 43.91 -50.64
N ARG A 2 19.72 43.36 -50.85
CA ARG A 2 18.79 42.68 -49.92
C ARG A 2 18.34 43.45 -48.65
N GLN A 3 17.09 43.95 -48.52
CA GLN A 3 15.77 43.26 -48.52
C GLN A 3 15.75 42.18 -47.40
N LEU A 4 14.88 42.17 -46.38
CA LEU A 4 13.46 42.51 -46.28
C LEU A 4 13.09 43.00 -44.86
N CYS A 5 12.10 43.88 -44.81
CA CYS A 5 11.31 44.25 -43.64
C CYS A 5 10.19 43.23 -43.33
N HIS A 6 9.88 43.16 -42.04
CA HIS A 6 8.57 43.00 -41.40
C HIS A 6 7.85 41.64 -41.31
N LEU A 7 7.78 41.18 -40.04
CA LEU A 7 6.58 40.85 -39.23
C LEU A 7 5.50 39.98 -39.87
N PHE A 8 5.23 38.81 -39.25
CA PHE A 8 3.93 38.48 -38.64
C PHE A 8 3.97 37.13 -37.86
N LEU A 9 3.42 37.16 -36.63
CA LEU A 9 2.75 36.09 -35.85
C LEU A 9 3.53 34.94 -35.13
N LEU A 10 3.59 35.10 -33.79
CA LEU A 10 3.42 34.12 -32.69
C LEU A 10 2.30 33.06 -32.94
N PRO A 11 2.09 32.01 -32.10
CA PRO A 11 2.93 31.37 -31.06
C PRO A 11 2.75 29.82 -31.00
N LEU A 12 3.13 29.20 -29.87
CA LEU A 12 2.74 27.85 -29.38
C LEU A 12 3.39 26.64 -30.06
N PHE A 13 4.34 26.03 -29.36
CA PHE A 13 4.20 24.64 -28.90
C PHE A 13 5.05 24.46 -27.63
N LEU A 14 4.58 25.06 -26.53
CA LEU A 14 4.86 24.55 -25.19
C LEU A 14 4.24 23.15 -25.11
N SER A 15 4.99 22.12 -25.47
CA SER A 15 4.65 20.77 -25.02
C SER A 15 5.11 20.64 -23.57
N LEU A 16 4.40 21.34 -22.67
CA LEU A 16 4.35 20.99 -21.26
C LEU A 16 3.92 19.52 -21.23
N HIS A 17 4.87 18.60 -21.10
CA HIS A 17 4.58 17.28 -20.56
C HIS A 17 4.44 17.49 -19.06
N SER A 18 3.38 18.19 -18.65
CA SER A 18 2.81 17.95 -17.33
C SER A 18 2.19 16.56 -17.42
N GLU A 19 3.01 15.55 -17.15
CA GLU A 19 2.54 14.39 -16.42
C GLU A 19 1.96 14.97 -15.12
N ALA A 20 0.69 15.38 -15.16
CA ALA A 20 -0.10 15.53 -13.97
C ALA A 20 -0.26 14.10 -13.45
N HIS A 21 0.78 13.59 -12.78
CA HIS A 21 0.64 12.47 -11.88
C HIS A 21 -0.44 12.92 -10.90
N ALA A 22 -1.67 12.45 -11.13
CA ALA A 22 -2.75 12.61 -10.17
C ALA A 22 -2.16 12.21 -8.82
N SER A 23 -2.10 13.16 -7.89
CA SER A 23 -1.53 12.94 -6.57
C SER A 23 -2.16 11.65 -6.02
N GLN A 24 -1.33 10.63 -5.77
CA GLN A 24 -1.83 9.37 -5.22
C GLN A 24 -2.56 9.71 -3.92
N LYS A 25 -3.87 9.44 -3.86
CA LYS A 25 -4.64 9.64 -2.64
C LYS A 25 -4.17 8.58 -1.64
N CYS A 26 -3.37 9.01 -0.67
CA CYS A 26 -2.88 8.15 0.41
C CYS A 26 -3.65 8.42 1.70
N ALA A 27 -3.88 7.36 2.46
CA ALA A 27 -4.38 7.41 3.82
C ALA A 27 -3.25 7.14 4.81
N ALA A 28 -3.09 8.05 5.75
CA ALA A 28 -2.23 7.93 6.93
C ALA A 28 -3.02 7.63 8.21
N THR A 29 -4.36 7.67 8.15
CA THR A 29 -5.28 7.35 9.26
C THR A 29 -6.35 6.36 8.83
N VAL A 30 -7.01 5.71 9.80
CA VAL A 30 -8.16 4.81 9.53
C VAL A 30 -9.33 5.60 8.95
N SER A 31 -9.52 6.86 9.39
CA SER A 31 -10.57 7.74 8.87
C SER A 31 -10.34 8.11 7.41
N GLU A 32 -9.10 8.48 7.04
CA GLU A 32 -8.73 8.73 5.65
C GLU A 32 -8.85 7.47 4.79
N LEU A 33 -8.47 6.31 5.34
CA LEU A 33 -8.62 5.03 4.65
C LEU A 33 -10.10 4.76 4.36
N GLY A 34 -10.99 4.94 5.35
CA GLY A 34 -12.43 4.85 5.14
C GLY A 34 -12.94 5.80 4.05
N ALA A 35 -12.50 7.06 4.09
CA ALA A 35 -12.84 8.06 3.09
C ALA A 35 -12.30 7.75 1.68
N MET A 36 -11.35 6.83 1.52
CA MET A 36 -10.93 6.32 0.21
C MET A 36 -11.95 5.36 -0.41
N PHE A 37 -12.78 4.69 0.40
CA PHE A 37 -13.76 3.71 -0.06
C PHE A 37 -15.21 4.23 -0.07
N GLY A 38 -15.44 5.46 0.39
CA GLY A 38 -16.77 6.09 0.40
C GLY A 38 -17.76 5.29 1.25
N ASP A 39 -18.87 4.87 0.65
CA ASP A 39 -19.91 4.07 1.34
C ASP A 39 -19.49 2.60 1.56
N GLN A 40 -18.42 2.14 0.92
CA GLN A 40 -17.92 0.79 1.11
C GLN A 40 -17.01 0.74 2.34
N THR A 41 -17.28 -0.19 3.24
CA THR A 41 -16.39 -0.43 4.37
C THR A 41 -15.12 -1.14 3.91
N PHE A 42 -13.97 -0.69 4.41
CA PHE A 42 -12.72 -1.45 4.31
C PHE A 42 -12.50 -2.21 5.61
N PRO A 43 -12.55 -3.55 5.60
CA PRO A 43 -12.25 -4.35 6.79
C PRO A 43 -10.87 -4.00 7.35
N LEU A 44 -10.77 -3.86 8.66
CA LEU A 44 -9.50 -3.54 9.34
C LEU A 44 -8.76 -4.79 9.81
N LYS A 45 -9.38 -5.96 9.71
CA LYS A 45 -8.80 -7.25 10.07
C LYS A 45 -9.04 -8.24 8.95
N TRP A 46 -7.99 -8.98 8.62
CA TRP A 46 -7.98 -9.95 7.55
C TRP A 46 -7.19 -11.19 7.96
N GLU A 47 -7.67 -12.36 7.56
CA GLU A 47 -7.03 -13.65 7.81
C GLU A 47 -6.57 -14.25 6.50
N GLU A 48 -5.33 -14.72 6.44
CA GLU A 48 -4.79 -15.41 5.28
C GLU A 48 -5.48 -16.76 5.05
N THR A 49 -5.87 -17.03 3.82
CA THR A 49 -6.61 -18.24 3.40
C THR A 49 -5.77 -19.16 2.51
N THR A 50 -4.59 -18.71 2.08
CA THR A 50 -3.68 -19.46 1.18
C THR A 50 -2.72 -20.38 1.91
N MET A 51 -2.65 -20.30 3.22
CA MET A 51 -1.66 -20.98 4.03
C MET A 51 -2.22 -22.30 4.58
N ASP A 52 -1.46 -23.39 4.46
CA ASP A 52 -1.89 -24.76 4.76
C ASP A 52 -1.27 -25.32 6.06
N ASP A 53 -0.41 -24.56 6.72
CA ASP A 53 0.26 -24.96 7.97
C ASP A 53 -0.61 -24.82 9.24
N GLY A 54 -1.89 -24.46 9.05
CA GLY A 54 -2.86 -24.26 10.14
C GLY A 54 -2.59 -23.01 10.99
N LYS A 55 -1.69 -22.12 10.56
CA LYS A 55 -1.28 -20.91 11.28
C LYS A 55 -1.37 -19.71 10.35
N PRO A 56 -2.58 -19.27 9.95
CA PRO A 56 -2.70 -18.17 8.99
C PRO A 56 -2.08 -16.88 9.54
N LEU A 57 -1.59 -16.02 8.65
CA LEU A 57 -1.25 -14.65 9.00
C LEU A 57 -2.52 -13.83 9.21
N MET A 58 -2.56 -13.14 10.34
CA MET A 58 -3.56 -12.15 10.68
C MET A 58 -3.03 -10.77 10.34
N MET A 59 -3.62 -10.10 9.35
CA MET A 59 -3.33 -8.71 9.04
C MET A 59 -4.32 -7.81 9.77
N SER A 60 -3.81 -6.81 10.49
CA SER A 60 -4.63 -5.79 11.14
C SER A 60 -4.15 -4.37 10.81
N ILE A 61 -5.12 -3.48 10.59
CA ILE A 61 -4.90 -2.06 10.36
C ILE A 61 -5.46 -1.32 11.56
N THR A 62 -4.59 -0.66 12.30
CA THR A 62 -4.96 0.12 13.49
C THR A 62 -4.45 1.54 13.37
N GLU A 63 -4.89 2.41 14.28
CA GLU A 63 -4.39 3.76 14.38
C GLU A 63 -3.83 3.98 15.78
N VAL A 64 -2.59 4.44 15.86
CA VAL A 64 -1.90 4.75 17.11
C VAL A 64 -1.32 6.15 16.98
N ASN A 65 -1.71 7.05 17.89
CA ASN A 65 -1.27 8.46 17.89
C ASN A 65 -1.46 9.18 16.53
N GLY A 66 -2.58 8.90 15.85
CA GLY A 66 -2.88 9.50 14.53
C GLY A 66 -2.06 8.94 13.38
N SER A 67 -1.37 7.82 13.56
CA SER A 67 -0.63 7.12 12.51
C SER A 67 -1.23 5.73 12.26
N LEU A 68 -1.43 5.39 11.00
CA LEU A 68 -1.87 4.06 10.58
C LEU A 68 -0.74 3.05 10.79
N ILE A 69 -1.05 1.98 11.51
CA ILE A 69 -0.16 0.86 11.79
C ILE A 69 -0.69 -0.37 11.06
N LEU A 70 0.14 -0.98 10.22
CA LEU A 70 -0.14 -2.29 9.65
C LEU A 70 0.64 -3.35 10.44
N GLU A 71 -0.09 -4.28 11.05
CA GLU A 71 0.49 -5.41 11.78
C GLU A 71 0.10 -6.73 11.10
N PHE A 72 1.07 -7.62 10.98
CA PHE A 72 0.91 -9.01 10.64
C PHE A 72 1.34 -9.87 11.82
N THR A 73 0.43 -10.73 12.29
CA THR A 73 0.68 -11.68 13.38
C THR A 73 0.44 -13.09 12.88
N LYS A 74 1.40 -13.99 13.09
CA LYS A 74 1.31 -15.39 12.74
C LYS A 74 0.53 -16.12 13.84
N THR A 75 -0.60 -16.73 13.48
CA THR A 75 -1.47 -17.39 14.47
C THR A 75 -0.71 -18.44 15.26
N GLY A 76 -0.74 -18.33 16.60
CA GLY A 76 -0.02 -19.24 17.51
C GLY A 76 1.50 -19.00 17.62
N GLU A 77 2.10 -18.11 16.83
CA GLU A 77 3.54 -17.83 16.85
C GLU A 77 3.88 -16.36 17.18
N GLY A 78 2.88 -15.47 17.11
CA GLY A 78 3.01 -14.07 17.51
C GLY A 78 3.43 -13.17 16.36
N LEU A 79 4.02 -12.02 16.70
CA LEU A 79 4.29 -10.97 15.73
C LEU A 79 5.16 -11.48 14.58
N TRP A 80 4.70 -11.23 13.37
CA TRP A 80 5.48 -11.42 12.15
C TRP A 80 6.13 -10.09 11.78
N MET A 81 5.34 -9.03 11.58
CA MET A 81 5.84 -7.72 11.20
C MET A 81 4.84 -6.62 11.56
N GLU A 82 5.33 -5.47 11.99
CA GLU A 82 4.54 -4.27 12.21
C GLU A 82 5.29 -3.08 11.61
N SER A 83 4.55 -2.11 11.05
CA SER A 83 5.13 -0.82 10.70
C SER A 83 4.05 0.26 10.66
N PRO A 84 4.35 1.50 11.11
CA PRO A 84 3.60 2.65 10.67
C PRO A 84 3.75 2.81 9.15
N GLY A 85 2.73 3.32 8.47
CA GLY A 85 2.81 3.53 7.04
C GLY A 85 1.60 4.26 6.47
N VAL A 86 1.61 4.40 5.14
CA VAL A 86 0.49 4.96 4.39
C VAL A 86 -0.01 3.95 3.37
N ILE A 87 -1.32 3.97 3.12
CA ILE A 87 -1.97 3.16 2.09
C ILE A 87 -2.39 4.10 0.97
N CYS A 88 -1.76 3.98 -0.18
CA CYS A 88 -2.01 4.82 -1.36
C CYS A 88 -2.90 4.10 -2.36
N ASN A 89 -3.84 4.81 -2.97
CA ASN A 89 -4.53 4.32 -4.15
C ASN A 89 -3.58 4.36 -5.36
N THR A 90 -3.46 3.24 -6.06
CA THR A 90 -2.67 3.07 -7.28
C THR A 90 -3.54 2.54 -8.42
N GLY A 91 -4.58 3.29 -8.79
CA GLY A 91 -5.51 2.92 -9.85
C GLY A 91 -6.61 1.98 -9.33
N THR A 92 -6.55 0.71 -9.72
CA THR A 92 -7.47 -0.33 -9.21
C THR A 92 -6.98 -1.00 -7.94
N ASP A 93 -5.70 -0.80 -7.61
CA ASP A 93 -5.03 -1.41 -6.47
C ASP A 93 -4.77 -0.39 -5.36
N LEU A 94 -4.38 -0.92 -4.21
CA LEU A 94 -3.82 -0.15 -3.11
C LEU A 94 -2.37 -0.55 -2.92
N GLU A 95 -1.57 0.37 -2.41
CA GLU A 95 -0.17 0.12 -2.09
C GLU A 95 0.12 0.60 -0.68
N ALA A 96 0.49 -0.34 0.19
CA ALA A 96 1.01 -0.03 1.51
C ALA A 96 2.54 0.07 1.41
N ARG A 97 3.09 1.23 1.79
CA ARG A 97 4.53 1.51 1.75
C ARG A 97 5.09 1.59 3.16
N PHE A 98 6.16 0.85 3.40
CA PHE A 98 6.89 0.85 4.67
C PHE A 98 8.36 1.16 4.43
N THR A 99 8.93 2.09 5.22
CA THR A 99 10.36 2.33 5.21
C THR A 99 11.06 1.35 6.14
N GLY A 100 12.28 0.91 5.80
CA GLY A 100 12.99 -0.13 6.57
C GLY A 100 13.18 0.22 8.03
N GLU A 101 13.42 1.50 8.32
CA GLU A 101 13.63 2.05 9.66
C GLU A 101 12.39 1.94 10.57
N GLN A 102 11.20 1.87 9.96
CA GLN A 102 9.92 1.83 10.66
C GLN A 102 9.42 0.40 10.92
N ILE A 103 10.01 -0.60 10.25
CA ILE A 103 9.56 -1.98 10.33
C ILE A 103 10.09 -2.63 11.61
N ARG A 104 9.17 -3.06 12.46
CA ARG A 104 9.43 -3.95 13.58
C ARG A 104 9.12 -5.39 13.19
N LEU A 105 10.15 -6.22 13.09
CA LEU A 105 9.98 -7.66 12.84
C LEU A 105 9.85 -8.41 14.16
N GLY A 106 8.85 -9.26 14.27
CA GLY A 106 8.69 -10.12 15.44
C GLY A 106 9.45 -11.44 15.34
N PRO A 107 9.40 -12.28 16.39
CA PRO A 107 10.10 -13.57 16.41
C PRO A 107 9.65 -14.53 15.31
N ALA A 108 8.36 -14.48 14.92
CA ALA A 108 7.80 -15.34 13.86
C ALA A 108 8.29 -14.95 12.45
N ALA A 109 8.95 -13.80 12.28
CA ALA A 109 9.55 -13.44 11.00
C ALA A 109 10.70 -14.38 10.63
N GLY A 110 10.53 -15.10 9.52
CA GLY A 110 11.57 -15.90 8.90
C GLY A 110 12.74 -15.07 8.36
N TRP A 111 13.88 -15.71 8.11
CA TRP A 111 15.11 -15.06 7.65
C TRP A 111 14.96 -14.33 6.30
N VAL A 112 14.06 -14.82 5.42
CA VAL A 112 13.77 -14.18 4.13
C VAL A 112 13.15 -12.81 4.34
N LEU A 113 12.10 -12.70 5.17
CA LEU A 113 11.44 -11.43 5.47
C LEU A 113 12.45 -10.43 6.07
N ARG A 114 13.28 -10.90 7.02
CA ARG A 114 14.34 -10.11 7.64
C ARG A 114 15.35 -9.56 6.65
N SER A 115 15.64 -10.30 5.58
CA SER A 115 16.59 -9.88 4.54
C SER A 115 15.96 -8.84 3.62
N VAL A 116 14.72 -9.08 3.16
CA VAL A 116 14.05 -8.20 2.19
C VAL A 116 13.56 -6.89 2.79
N SER A 117 13.25 -6.85 4.09
CA SER A 117 12.73 -5.64 4.75
C SER A 117 13.80 -4.66 5.21
N ARG A 118 15.10 -5.00 5.10
CA ARG A 118 16.20 -4.13 5.57
C ARG A 118 16.16 -2.72 4.97
N ASN A 119 15.73 -2.62 3.72
CA ASN A 119 15.61 -1.35 2.99
C ASN A 119 14.15 -0.86 2.87
N GLY A 120 13.25 -1.42 3.69
CA GLY A 120 11.82 -1.26 3.55
C GLY A 120 11.21 -2.37 2.72
N VAL A 121 9.88 -2.40 2.72
CA VAL A 121 9.12 -3.36 1.94
C VAL A 121 7.87 -2.66 1.43
N LYS A 122 7.52 -3.00 0.19
CA LYS A 122 6.31 -2.51 -0.45
C LYS A 122 5.33 -3.66 -0.52
N PHE A 123 4.12 -3.44 0.00
CA PHE A 123 3.02 -4.38 -0.16
C PHE A 123 2.02 -3.83 -1.16
N THR A 124 1.76 -4.60 -2.20
CA THR A 124 0.63 -4.37 -3.08
C THR A 124 -0.59 -5.07 -2.47
N LEU A 125 -1.65 -4.31 -2.28
CA LEU A 125 -2.92 -4.71 -1.70
C LEU A 125 -3.98 -4.65 -2.82
N THR A 126 -4.27 -5.79 -3.43
CA THR A 126 -5.23 -5.89 -4.54
C THR A 126 -6.55 -6.46 -4.04
N ARG A 127 -7.65 -5.72 -4.17
CA ARG A 127 -8.99 -6.26 -3.88
C ARG A 127 -9.38 -7.27 -4.95
N LEU A 128 -9.73 -8.49 -4.54
CA LEU A 128 -10.23 -9.58 -5.37
C LEU A 128 -11.73 -9.77 -5.16
N GLY A 129 -12.49 -8.67 -5.25
CA GLY A 129 -13.89 -8.59 -4.84
C GLY A 129 -14.08 -7.82 -3.52
N SER A 130 -15.26 -7.92 -2.92
CA SER A 130 -15.59 -7.27 -1.64
C SER A 130 -15.05 -8.01 -0.42
N ASP A 131 -14.74 -9.28 -0.56
CA ASP A 131 -14.46 -10.24 0.51
C ASP A 131 -13.07 -10.87 0.42
N ARG A 132 -12.23 -10.42 -0.50
CA ARG A 132 -10.88 -10.95 -0.66
C ARG A 132 -9.87 -9.85 -0.96
N LEU A 133 -8.72 -9.96 -0.31
CA LEU A 133 -7.59 -9.05 -0.48
C LEU A 133 -6.34 -9.87 -0.75
N ARG A 134 -5.71 -9.66 -1.90
CA ARG A 134 -4.37 -10.18 -2.14
C ARG A 134 -3.36 -9.20 -1.56
N VAL A 135 -2.46 -9.70 -0.72
CA VAL A 135 -1.35 -8.95 -0.15
C VAL A 135 -0.07 -9.55 -0.73
N ALA A 136 0.78 -8.74 -1.36
CA ALA A 136 1.96 -9.22 -2.05
C ALA A 136 3.17 -8.31 -1.89
N THR A 137 4.35 -8.92 -1.75
CA THR A 137 5.67 -8.29 -1.95
C THR A 137 6.27 -8.78 -3.27
N SER A 138 7.51 -8.43 -3.56
CA SER A 138 8.25 -8.99 -4.70
C SER A 138 8.55 -10.50 -4.57
N SER A 139 8.53 -11.05 -3.36
CA SER A 139 8.95 -12.43 -3.07
C SER A 139 7.90 -13.32 -2.41
N TRP A 140 6.75 -12.76 -2.04
CA TRP A 140 5.67 -13.50 -1.38
C TRP A 140 4.31 -12.88 -1.73
N SER A 141 3.25 -13.70 -1.73
CA SER A 141 1.89 -13.19 -1.72
C SER A 141 0.93 -14.15 -1.01
N GLY A 142 -0.07 -13.60 -0.34
CA GLY A 142 -1.18 -14.35 0.25
C GLY A 142 -2.54 -13.76 -0.13
N ILE A 143 -3.59 -14.57 -0.09
CA ILE A 143 -4.99 -14.11 -0.22
C ILE A 143 -5.61 -14.11 1.16
N PHE A 144 -6.24 -13.00 1.51
CA PHE A 144 -6.85 -12.78 2.79
C PHE A 144 -8.35 -12.58 2.67
N ALA A 145 -9.10 -13.10 3.62
CA ALA A 145 -10.53 -12.85 3.79
C ALA A 145 -10.75 -11.94 5.00
N PRO A 146 -11.77 -11.07 5.00
CA PRO A 146 -12.06 -10.24 6.15
C PRO A 146 -12.53 -11.12 7.30
N THR A 147 -11.98 -10.88 8.48
CA THR A 147 -12.59 -11.42 9.69
C THR A 147 -13.69 -10.47 10.12
N ALA A 148 -14.91 -11.01 10.29
CA ALA A 148 -16.01 -10.23 10.84
C ALA A 148 -15.56 -9.66 12.20
N ARG A 149 -15.86 -8.37 12.41
CA ARG A 149 -15.56 -7.70 13.69
C ARG A 149 -16.28 -8.41 14.84
#